data_AF-A0A7C6LWT4-F1
#
_entry.id   AF-A0A7C6LWT4-F1
#
_cell.length_a   1.000
_cell.length_b   1.000
_cell.length_c   1.000
_cell.angle_alpha   90.00
_cell.angle_beta   90.00
_cell.angle_gamma   90.00
#
_symmetry.space_group_name_H-M   'P 1'
#
loop_
_entity.id
_entity.type
_entity.pdbx_description
1 polymer ?
#
loop_
_entity_poly.entity_id
_entity_poly.type
_entity_poly.pdbx_seq_one_letter_code
_entity_poly.pdbx_strand_id
1 'polypeptide(L)'
;MITTLKALSQVLEGHPTLPGRVHIGDATGTLPPFAVLWSPQLGRDRDAGAASCGSWSAQVGVTITADTLEIAADLSGECVELLTPGRTSAAHVIPGHVLWLSFFEQRTQQVERAVTLPEPDSHPASVVLLFNLHSTPIPMEA
;
A
#
# COMPACT_ATOMS: atom_id res chain seq x y z
N MET A 1 -11.76 -8.16 -2.11
CA MET A 1 -10.62 -7.46 -1.46
C MET A 1 -9.28 -7.76 -2.14
N ILE A 2 -8.90 -9.01 -2.41
CA ILE A 2 -7.62 -9.30 -3.10
C ILE A 2 -7.54 -8.66 -4.49
N THR A 3 -8.63 -8.64 -5.25
CA THR A 3 -8.72 -7.90 -6.52
C THR A 3 -8.44 -6.41 -6.34
N THR A 4 -8.89 -5.81 -5.23
CA THR A 4 -8.60 -4.42 -4.88
C THR A 4 -7.12 -4.21 -4.62
N LEU A 5 -6.47 -5.05 -3.79
CA LEU A 5 -5.04 -4.94 -3.54
C LEU A 5 -4.21 -5.17 -4.80
N LYS A 6 -4.62 -6.09 -5.68
CA LYS A 6 -3.98 -6.31 -6.99
C LYS A 6 -4.14 -5.12 -7.95
N ALA A 7 -5.30 -4.47 -7.95
CA ALA A 7 -5.48 -3.27 -8.75
C ALA A 7 -4.62 -2.11 -8.24
N LEU A 8 -4.55 -1.93 -6.92
CA LEU A 8 -3.69 -0.91 -6.31
C LEU A 8 -2.20 -1.24 -6.52
N SER A 9 -1.80 -2.51 -6.51
CA SER A 9 -0.42 -2.89 -6.82
C SER A 9 -0.06 -2.51 -8.25
N GLN A 10 -0.94 -2.75 -9.21
CA GLN A 10 -0.73 -2.34 -10.61
C GLN A 10 -0.59 -0.83 -10.79
N VAL A 11 -1.37 -0.04 -10.04
CA VAL A 11 -1.24 1.43 -10.05
C VAL A 11 0.14 1.84 -9.53
N LEU A 12 0.59 1.27 -8.42
CA LEU A 12 1.89 1.57 -7.82
C LEU A 12 3.07 1.08 -8.69
N GLU A 13 2.99 -0.12 -9.25
CA GLU A 13 4.01 -0.70 -10.13
C GLU A 13 4.17 0.05 -11.46
N GLY A 14 3.08 0.66 -11.95
CA GLY A 14 3.09 1.45 -13.18
C GLY A 14 3.77 2.82 -13.05
N HIS A 15 4.14 3.24 -11.84
CA HIS A 15 4.71 4.57 -11.60
C HIS A 15 6.25 4.55 -11.62
N PRO A 16 6.91 5.42 -12.41
CA PRO A 16 8.36 5.35 -12.63
C PRO A 16 9.21 5.72 -11.40
N THR A 17 8.66 6.44 -10.43
CA THR A 17 9.36 6.87 -9.20
C THR A 17 9.21 5.90 -8.05
N LEU A 18 8.20 5.01 -8.08
CA LEU A 18 7.97 4.05 -7.01
C LEU A 18 8.85 2.81 -7.21
N PRO A 19 9.16 2.07 -6.12
CA PRO A 19 9.91 0.84 -6.26
C PRO A 19 9.14 -0.13 -7.16
N GLY A 20 9.80 -0.61 -8.21
CA GLY A 20 9.19 -1.53 -9.19
C GLY A 20 8.79 -2.90 -8.65
N ARG A 21 8.91 -3.13 -7.33
CA ARG A 21 8.47 -4.34 -6.64
C ARG A 21 7.44 -3.97 -5.57
N VAL A 22 6.18 -4.26 -5.87
CA VAL A 22 5.06 -4.11 -4.93
C VAL A 22 4.54 -5.49 -4.55
N HIS A 23 4.62 -5.81 -3.27
CA HIS A 23 4.17 -7.08 -2.72
C HIS A 23 2.79 -6.93 -2.07
N ILE A 24 2.05 -8.03 -1.97
CA ILE A 24 0.80 -8.10 -1.21
C ILE A 24 1.01 -9.03 -0.03
N GLY A 25 0.89 -8.52 1.20
CA GLY A 25 0.96 -9.29 2.44
C GLY A 25 2.38 -9.64 2.93
N ASP A 26 3.23 -10.20 2.07
CA ASP A 26 4.59 -10.64 2.43
C ASP A 26 5.63 -10.26 1.36
N ALA A 27 6.77 -9.75 1.83
CA ALA A 27 7.93 -9.38 1.01
C ALA A 27 9.23 -9.99 1.55
N THR A 28 9.15 -11.04 2.36
CA THR A 28 10.30 -11.73 2.95
C THR A 28 11.32 -12.11 1.87
N GLY A 29 12.59 -11.75 2.10
CA GLY A 29 13.69 -12.01 1.17
C GLY A 29 13.85 -10.96 0.05
N THR A 30 13.03 -9.91 0.03
CA THR A 30 13.16 -8.82 -0.95
C THR A 30 14.11 -7.75 -0.44
N LEU A 31 15.06 -7.33 -1.28
CA LEU A 31 15.95 -6.21 -0.98
C LEU A 31 15.23 -4.87 -1.20
N PRO A 32 15.45 -3.86 -0.33
CA PRO A 32 14.94 -2.51 -0.55
C PRO A 32 15.48 -1.87 -1.86
N PRO A 33 14.75 -0.90 -2.45
CA PRO A 33 13.44 -0.41 -2.03
C PRO A 33 12.28 -1.30 -2.53
N PHE A 34 11.25 -1.49 -1.70
CA PHE A 34 10.03 -2.21 -2.06
C PHE A 34 8.82 -1.65 -1.32
N ALA A 35 7.62 -1.92 -1.83
CA ALA A 35 6.35 -1.61 -1.15
C ALA A 35 5.59 -2.89 -0.81
N VAL A 36 4.84 -2.89 0.29
CA VAL A 36 3.96 -3.98 0.71
C VAL A 36 2.56 -3.43 0.95
N LEU A 37 1.61 -3.88 0.15
CA LEU A 37 0.18 -3.65 0.31
C LEU A 37 -0.41 -4.67 1.28
N TRP A 38 -1.19 -4.22 2.25
CA TRP A 38 -1.86 -5.09 3.21
C TRP A 38 -3.20 -4.49 3.66
N SER A 39 -4.03 -5.28 4.32
CA SER A 39 -5.27 -4.80 4.96
C SER A 39 -5.44 -5.52 6.29
N PRO A 40 -5.65 -4.80 7.42
CA PRO A 40 -5.83 -5.44 8.71
C PRO A 40 -7.09 -6.33 8.75
N GLN A 41 -8.09 -6.04 7.91
CA GLN A 41 -9.27 -6.88 7.76
C GLN A 41 -8.99 -8.23 7.04
N LEU A 42 -7.80 -8.42 6.45
CA LEU A 42 -7.44 -9.66 5.77
C LEU A 42 -6.67 -10.65 6.65
N GLY A 43 -5.98 -10.20 7.71
CA GLY A 43 -4.99 -11.05 8.40
C GLY A 43 -3.98 -11.67 7.41
N ARG A 44 -3.01 -12.46 7.88
CA ARG A 44 -2.04 -13.11 6.97
C ARG A 44 -2.62 -14.28 6.16
N ASP A 45 -3.82 -14.76 6.48
CA ASP A 45 -4.28 -16.08 6.03
C ASP A 45 -5.76 -16.17 5.57
N ARG A 46 -6.42 -15.07 5.20
CA ARG A 46 -7.80 -15.19 4.69
C ARG A 46 -8.00 -14.50 3.35
N ASP A 47 -8.00 -15.34 2.31
CA ASP A 47 -8.80 -15.18 1.10
C ASP A 47 -10.28 -14.99 1.49
N ALA A 48 -10.65 -13.80 1.98
CA ALA A 48 -12.03 -13.42 2.10
C ALA A 48 -12.56 -13.22 0.68
N GLY A 49 -13.25 -14.26 0.19
CA GLY A 49 -13.84 -14.36 -1.13
C GLY A 49 -14.53 -13.06 -1.55
N ALA A 50 -14.32 -12.70 -2.81
CA ALA A 50 -14.99 -11.60 -3.49
C ALA A 50 -16.49 -11.90 -3.66
N ALA A 51 -17.25 -11.89 -2.57
CA ALA A 51 -18.68 -12.19 -2.54
C ALA A 51 -19.47 -11.10 -1.79
N SER A 52 -19.17 -9.83 -2.08
CA SER A 52 -20.04 -8.72 -1.69
C SER A 52 -20.39 -7.94 -2.95
N CYS A 53 -21.59 -8.16 -3.48
CA CYS A 53 -22.20 -7.31 -4.50
C CYS A 53 -22.67 -5.95 -3.94
N GLY A 54 -22.24 -5.58 -2.73
CA GLY A 54 -22.66 -4.39 -2.01
C GLY A 54 -21.53 -3.40 -1.80
N SER A 55 -21.91 -2.17 -1.44
CA SER A 55 -20.97 -1.16 -0.97
C SER A 55 -20.33 -1.60 0.34
N TRP A 56 -19.02 -1.40 0.50
CA TRP A 56 -18.30 -1.73 1.73
C TRP A 56 -17.16 -0.77 2.01
N SER A 57 -16.72 -0.70 3.28
CA SER A 57 -15.58 0.11 3.72
C SER A 57 -14.54 -0.75 4.45
N ALA A 58 -13.25 -0.48 4.23
CA ALA A 58 -12.15 -1.10 4.97
C ALA A 58 -10.95 -0.16 5.10
N GLN A 59 -9.89 -0.64 5.74
CA GLN A 59 -8.61 0.03 5.79
C GLN A 59 -7.59 -0.72 4.92
N VAL A 60 -6.77 0.01 4.20
CA VAL A 60 -5.65 -0.52 3.43
C VAL A 60 -4.38 0.16 3.90
N GLY A 61 -3.33 -0.63 4.10
CA GLY A 61 -2.01 -0.16 4.45
C GLY A 61 -1.02 -0.35 3.30
N VAL A 62 -0.11 0.61 3.15
CA VAL A 62 1.08 0.49 2.29
C VAL A 62 2.30 0.69 3.17
N THR A 63 3.17 -0.31 3.24
CA THR A 63 4.47 -0.19 3.90
C THR A 63 5.54 -0.02 2.84
N ILE A 64 6.24 1.10 2.84
CA ILE A 64 7.36 1.36 1.94
C ILE A 64 8.65 1.17 2.73
N THR A 65 9.55 0.35 2.22
CA THR A 65 10.84 0.06 2.84
C THR A 65 11.94 0.50 1.89
N ALA A 66 12.93 1.23 2.42
CA ALA A 66 14.10 1.69 1.68
C ALA A 66 15.37 1.61 2.54
N ASP A 67 16.53 1.89 1.94
CA ASP A 67 17.83 1.86 2.62
C ASP A 67 17.97 2.95 3.69
N THR A 68 17.24 4.06 3.55
CA THR A 68 17.22 5.18 4.51
C THR A 68 15.79 5.68 4.74
N LEU A 69 15.58 6.36 5.88
CA LEU A 69 14.27 6.96 6.20
C LEU A 69 13.91 8.08 5.24
N GLU A 70 14.91 8.85 4.77
CA GLU A 70 14.72 9.93 3.79
C GLU A 70 14.16 9.36 2.48
N ILE A 71 14.78 8.32 1.93
CA ILE A 71 14.30 7.66 0.71
C ILE A 71 12.91 7.06 0.93
N ALA A 72 12.69 6.40 2.08
CA ALA A 72 11.38 5.83 2.39
C ALA A 72 10.29 6.91 2.52
N ALA A 73 10.63 8.08 3.08
CA ALA A 73 9.73 9.21 3.21
C ALA A 73 9.40 9.84 1.84
N ASP A 74 10.40 10.04 0.99
CA ASP A 74 10.19 10.58 -0.36
C ASP A 74 9.28 9.66 -1.19
N LEU A 75 9.59 8.35 -1.21
CA LEU A 75 8.76 7.35 -1.88
C LEU A 75 7.34 7.28 -1.29
N SER A 76 7.20 7.54 0.02
CA SER A 76 5.88 7.60 0.66
C SER A 76 5.08 8.81 0.22
N GLY A 77 5.72 9.96 0.00
CA GLY A 77 5.08 11.15 -0.56
C GLY A 77 4.53 10.88 -1.95
N GLU A 78 5.35 10.27 -2.82
CA GLU A 78 4.97 9.85 -4.18
C GLU A 78 3.79 8.85 -4.15
N CYS A 79 3.81 7.88 -3.23
CA CYS A 79 2.74 6.91 -3.08
C CYS A 79 1.41 7.57 -2.64
N VAL A 80 1.47 8.49 -1.68
CA VAL A 80 0.29 9.27 -1.25
C VAL A 80 -0.24 10.12 -2.39
N GLU A 81 0.62 10.80 -3.14
CA GLU A 81 0.20 11.63 -4.26
C GLU A 81 -0.45 10.80 -5.38
N LEU A 82 0.07 9.60 -5.65
CA LEU A 82 -0.50 8.71 -6.65
C LEU A 82 -1.87 8.15 -6.25
N LEU A 83 -2.00 7.70 -5.00
CA LEU A 83 -3.23 7.07 -4.51
C LEU A 83 -4.29 8.10 -4.11
N THR A 84 -3.87 9.27 -3.67
CA THR A 84 -4.72 10.37 -3.18
C THR A 84 -4.11 11.72 -3.56
N PRO A 85 -4.22 12.16 -4.82
CA PRO A 85 -3.64 13.42 -5.28
C PRO A 85 -4.04 14.61 -4.41
N GLY A 86 -3.07 15.42 -4.00
CA GLY A 86 -3.27 16.52 -3.07
C GLY A 86 -3.81 16.10 -1.69
N ARG A 87 -3.65 14.82 -1.31
CA ARG A 87 -4.22 14.19 -0.10
C ARG A 87 -5.75 14.25 -0.04
N THR A 88 -6.41 14.34 -1.19
CA THR A 88 -7.87 14.33 -1.29
C THR A 88 -8.39 12.93 -1.62
N SER A 89 -9.68 12.68 -1.35
CA SER A 89 -10.30 11.40 -1.72
C SER A 89 -10.26 11.21 -3.24
N ALA A 90 -9.69 10.10 -3.70
CA ALA A 90 -9.52 9.80 -5.11
C ALA A 90 -10.25 8.51 -5.52
N ALA A 91 -10.80 8.51 -6.72
CA ALA A 91 -11.48 7.36 -7.31
C ALA A 91 -10.53 6.55 -8.18
N HIS A 92 -10.47 5.24 -7.93
CA HIS A 92 -9.73 4.26 -8.72
C HIS A 92 -10.74 3.26 -9.30
N VAL A 93 -10.83 3.20 -10.62
CA VAL A 93 -11.79 2.34 -11.31
C VAL A 93 -11.18 0.95 -11.49
N ILE A 94 -11.87 -0.07 -10.99
CA ILE A 94 -11.51 -1.47 -11.18
C ILE A 94 -12.69 -2.21 -11.85
N PRO A 95 -12.48 -3.38 -12.47
CA PRO A 95 -13.58 -4.15 -13.04
C PRO A 95 -14.72 -4.37 -12.02
N GLY A 96 -15.91 -3.85 -12.34
CA GLY A 96 -17.13 -3.97 -11.54
C GLY A 96 -17.28 -2.99 -10.36
N HIS A 97 -16.26 -2.22 -9.99
CA HIS A 97 -16.31 -1.31 -8.83
C HIS A 97 -15.52 -0.01 -9.02
N VAL A 98 -15.97 1.04 -8.34
CA VAL A 98 -15.18 2.25 -8.08
C VAL A 98 -14.67 2.17 -6.64
N LEU A 99 -13.36 2.36 -6.47
CA LEU A 99 -12.69 2.40 -5.18
C LEU A 99 -12.39 3.86 -4.83
N TRP A 100 -12.98 4.36 -3.76
CA TRP A 100 -12.68 5.66 -3.19
C TRP A 100 -11.66 5.48 -2.08
N LEU A 101 -10.46 6.01 -2.29
CA LEU A 101 -9.38 6.01 -1.31
C LEU A 101 -9.26 7.39 -0.69
N SER A 102 -9.08 7.45 0.63
CA SER A 102 -8.70 8.67 1.33
C SER A 102 -7.54 8.42 2.28
N PHE A 103 -6.56 9.32 2.24
CA PHE A 103 -5.41 9.23 3.10
C PHE A 103 -5.83 9.45 4.55
N PHE A 104 -5.44 8.53 5.43
CA PHE A 104 -5.79 8.58 6.85
C PHE A 104 -4.61 9.01 7.69
N GLU A 105 -3.50 8.27 7.61
CA GLU A 105 -2.36 8.46 8.50
C GLU A 105 -1.05 7.98 7.86
N GLN A 106 0.06 8.61 8.24
CA GLN A 106 1.41 8.15 7.94
C GLN A 106 2.19 7.98 9.23
N ARG A 107 2.86 6.83 9.38
CA ARG A 107 3.70 6.49 10.53
C ARG A 107 5.08 6.10 10.04
N THR A 108 6.12 6.73 10.58
CA THR A 108 7.50 6.34 10.34
C THR A 108 7.90 5.26 11.32
N GLN A 109 8.46 4.15 10.84
CA GLN A 109 9.03 3.10 11.66
C GLN A 109 10.49 2.91 11.30
N GLN A 110 11.38 3.39 12.16
CA GLN A 110 12.79 3.09 12.08
C GLN A 110 13.08 1.86 12.94
N VAL A 111 13.62 0.80 12.33
CA VAL A 111 14.08 -0.36 13.08
C VAL A 111 15.47 -0.05 13.61
N GLU A 112 15.54 0.53 14.81
CA GLU A 112 16.80 0.64 15.55
C GLU A 112 17.13 -0.75 16.12
N ARG A 113 17.99 -1.51 15.44
CA ARG A 113 18.62 -2.69 16.03
C ARG A 113 19.99 -2.30 16.54
N ALA A 114 20.13 -2.18 17.86
CA ALA A 114 21.43 -2.22 18.53
C ALA A 114 21.97 -3.66 18.49
N VAL A 115 22.40 -4.12 17.31
CA VAL A 115 23.16 -5.36 17.17
C VAL A 115 24.46 -4.95 16.50
N THR A 116 25.57 -5.13 17.22
CA THR A 116 26.94 -4.93 16.74
C THR A 116 27.15 -5.76 15.47
N LEU A 117 26.93 -5.14 14.31
CA LEU A 117 27.27 -5.71 13.02
C LEU A 117 28.59 -5.09 12.54
N PRO A 118 29.51 -5.88 11.96
CA PRO A 118 30.84 -5.42 11.57
C PRO A 118 30.91 -4.61 10.27
N GLU A 119 29.77 -4.31 9.63
CA GLU A 119 29.68 -3.61 8.34
C GLU A 119 28.72 -2.40 8.46
N PRO A 120 28.88 -1.33 7.67
CA PRO A 120 28.25 -0.05 7.95
C PRO A 120 26.71 -0.07 7.80
N ASP A 121 26.02 -0.14 8.94
CA ASP A 121 24.96 0.75 9.47
C ASP A 121 23.85 1.31 8.56
N SER A 122 23.53 0.73 7.40
CA SER A 122 22.23 1.03 6.74
C SER A 122 21.17 0.02 7.16
N HIS A 123 20.44 0.32 8.24
CA HIS A 123 19.24 -0.44 8.58
C HIS A 123 18.07 0.01 7.69
N PRO A 124 17.31 -0.92 7.09
CA PRO A 124 16.15 -0.55 6.29
C PRO A 124 15.16 0.23 7.16
N ALA A 125 14.75 1.38 6.66
CA ALA A 125 13.72 2.19 7.27
C ALA A 125 12.39 1.95 6.55
N SER A 126 11.29 1.97 7.31
CA SER A 126 9.97 1.79 6.74
C SER A 126 9.06 2.97 7.06
N VAL A 127 8.21 3.33 6.10
CA VAL A 127 7.09 4.25 6.29
C VAL A 127 5.80 3.49 6.02
N VAL A 128 4.88 3.56 6.98
CA VAL A 128 3.56 2.95 6.89
C VAL A 128 2.55 4.05 6.57
N LEU A 129 1.82 3.85 5.47
CA LEU A 129 0.72 4.70 5.04
C LEU A 129 -0.59 3.94 5.24
N LEU A 130 -1.58 4.58 5.84
CA LEU A 130 -2.92 4.04 6.03
C LEU A 130 -3.91 4.85 5.21
N PHE A 131 -4.78 4.13 4.50
CA PHE A 131 -5.84 4.69 3.69
C PHE A 131 -7.18 4.09 4.11
N ASN A 132 -8.21 4.93 4.18
CA ASN A 132 -9.58 4.45 4.22
C ASN A 132 -10.01 4.13 2.79
N LEU A 133 -10.64 2.98 2.62
CA LEU A 133 -11.13 2.50 1.35
C LEU A 133 -12.64 2.34 1.43
N HIS A 134 -13.35 2.91 0.46
CA HIS A 134 -14.76 2.68 0.23
C HIS A 134 -14.96 2.13 -1.18
N SER A 135 -15.66 1.02 -1.31
CA SER A 135 -15.91 0.35 -2.59
C SER A 135 -17.38 0.46 -2.94
N THR A 136 -17.68 0.95 -4.15
CA THR A 136 -19.04 1.08 -4.68
C THR A 136 -19.14 0.29 -5.99
N PRO A 137 -20.15 -0.57 -6.19
CA PRO A 137 -20.32 -1.29 -7.45
C PRO A 137 -20.63 -0.31 -8.60
N ILE A 138 -20.12 -0.61 -9.80
CA ILE A 138 -20.50 0.13 -11.02
C ILE A 138 -21.86 -0.41 -11.48
N PRO A 139 -22.88 0.44 -11.67
CA PRO A 139 -24.17 -0.02 -12.20
C PRO A 139 -23.94 -0.63 -13.58
N MET A 140 -24.31 -1.91 -13.75
CA MET A 140 -24.40 -2.48 -15.09
C MET A 140 -25.61 -1.85 -15.76
N GLU A 141 -25.39 -1.18 -16.90
CA GLU A 141 -26.51 -0.78 -17.77
C GLU A 141 -27.29 -2.04 -18.15
N ALA A 142 -28.62 -1.98 -17.96
CA ALA A 142 -29.55 -3.08 -18.13
C ALA A 142 -29.90 -3.35 -19.60
#